data_AF-A0A4Y0BFR9-F1
#
_entry.id   AF-A0A4Y0BFR9-F1
#
_cell.length_a   1.000
_cell.length_b   1.000
_cell.length_c   1.000
_cell.angle_alpha   90.00
_cell.angle_beta   90.00
_cell.angle_gamma   90.00
#
_symmetry.space_group_name_H-M   'P 1'
#
loop_
_entity.id
_entity.type
_entity.pdbx_description
1 polymer ?
#
loop_
_entity_poly.entity_id
_entity_poly.type
_entity_poly.pdbx_seq_one_letter_code
_entity_poly.pdbx_strand_id
1 'polypeptide(L)'
;MKDYRESKELETATRARSKSIHPGHNRRREMVENFKETLVRKVYRHDLDYGSMEAKLGLMTARIRQLARLHGTVPRQSVVKVQLKELIDKRKRFLRYLRRWDYRRFEYLLEKLDLVYKPYPTHFHWITRKDSLRKLTDIHCEQIKETRLEEYRKQLESQQLDFLEKKLKTLEFIRKEQTECQVPVTVTKEEIQAVRKQYDELKQKRTALAESLKQRKNHKPQC
;
A
#
# COMPACT_ATOMS: atom_id res chain seq x y z
N MET A 1 33.87 -16.59 -17.56
CA MET A 1 33.62 -15.38 -18.39
C MET A 1 32.35 -15.55 -19.22
N LYS A 2 31.73 -14.47 -19.71
CA LYS A 2 30.56 -14.49 -20.62
C LYS A 2 30.81 -15.38 -21.85
N ASP A 3 31.98 -15.25 -22.44
CA ASP A 3 32.32 -15.81 -23.75
C ASP A 3 32.39 -17.34 -23.76
N TYR A 4 32.53 -17.96 -22.58
CA TYR A 4 32.69 -19.40 -22.43
C TYR A 4 31.43 -20.07 -21.84
N ARG A 5 30.32 -19.35 -21.72
CA ARG A 5 29.12 -19.89 -21.06
C ARG A 5 28.45 -21.02 -21.86
N GLU A 6 28.60 -20.99 -23.17
CA GLU A 6 27.97 -21.90 -24.13
C GLU A 6 29.03 -22.68 -24.95
N SER A 7 30.28 -22.71 -24.50
CA SER A 7 31.36 -23.38 -25.23
C SER A 7 31.34 -24.90 -24.98
N LYS A 8 31.15 -25.69 -26.03
CA LYS A 8 31.22 -27.17 -26.00
C LYS A 8 32.57 -27.71 -25.48
N GLU A 9 33.63 -26.95 -25.66
CA GLU A 9 34.98 -27.29 -25.19
C GLU A 9 35.10 -27.36 -23.66
N LEU A 10 34.25 -26.65 -22.92
CA LEU A 10 34.25 -26.70 -21.46
C LEU A 10 33.54 -27.93 -20.90
N GLU A 11 32.63 -28.53 -21.67
CA GLU A 11 31.90 -29.74 -21.26
C GLU A 11 32.83 -30.96 -21.21
N THR A 12 33.82 -31.00 -22.11
CA THR A 12 34.85 -32.05 -22.20
C THR A 12 36.12 -31.72 -21.42
N ALA A 13 36.22 -30.53 -20.84
CA ALA A 13 37.41 -30.07 -20.15
C ALA A 13 37.66 -30.79 -18.82
N THR A 14 38.94 -30.87 -18.44
CA THR A 14 39.34 -31.41 -17.13
C THR A 14 38.77 -30.57 -15.98
N ARG A 15 38.48 -31.21 -14.85
CA ARG A 15 37.94 -30.54 -13.64
C ARG A 15 38.75 -29.32 -13.21
N ALA A 16 40.08 -29.39 -13.31
CA ALA A 16 40.96 -28.28 -12.97
C ALA A 16 40.75 -27.05 -13.90
N ARG A 17 40.58 -27.29 -15.20
CA ARG A 17 40.31 -26.24 -16.20
C ARG A 17 38.93 -25.63 -16.01
N SER A 18 37.90 -26.44 -15.74
CA SER A 18 36.55 -25.92 -15.45
C SER A 18 36.54 -25.08 -14.17
N LYS A 19 37.34 -25.46 -13.15
CA LYS A 19 37.47 -24.69 -11.91
C LYS A 19 38.19 -23.36 -12.12
N SER A 20 39.24 -23.29 -12.96
CA SER A 20 39.95 -22.04 -13.20
C SER A 20 39.11 -21.00 -13.95
N ILE A 21 38.19 -21.44 -14.82
CA ILE A 21 37.28 -20.56 -15.59
C ILE A 21 36.01 -20.16 -14.79
N HIS A 22 35.85 -20.70 -13.57
CA HIS A 22 34.71 -20.41 -12.70
C HIS A 22 34.56 -18.90 -12.43
N PRO A 23 33.33 -18.33 -12.48
CA PRO A 23 33.11 -16.89 -12.33
C PRO A 23 33.70 -16.23 -11.08
N GLY A 24 33.90 -17.00 -10.00
CA GLY A 24 34.54 -16.53 -8.77
C GLY A 24 36.02 -16.17 -8.90
N HIS A 25 36.72 -16.67 -9.92
CA HIS A 25 38.11 -16.31 -10.21
C HIS A 25 38.22 -15.13 -11.19
N ASN A 26 37.10 -14.65 -11.73
CA ASN A 26 37.11 -13.55 -12.68
C ASN A 26 37.45 -12.22 -12.00
N ARG A 27 38.01 -11.29 -12.79
CA ARG A 27 38.23 -9.91 -12.35
C ARG A 27 36.88 -9.24 -12.05
N ARG A 28 36.89 -8.25 -11.15
CA ARG A 28 35.69 -7.47 -10.79
C ARG A 28 34.94 -6.92 -12.02
N ARG A 29 35.68 -6.44 -13.02
CA ARG A 29 35.10 -5.92 -14.28
C ARG A 29 34.24 -6.96 -15.00
N GLU A 30 34.74 -8.18 -15.13
CA GLU A 30 34.02 -9.28 -15.79
C GLU A 30 32.83 -9.76 -14.97
N MET A 31 32.97 -9.85 -13.64
CA MET A 31 31.83 -10.16 -12.76
C MET A 31 30.70 -9.15 -12.93
N VAL A 32 31.05 -7.87 -13.08
CA VAL A 32 30.09 -6.79 -13.33
C VAL A 32 29.41 -6.94 -14.70
N GLU A 33 30.17 -7.24 -15.76
CA GLU A 33 29.57 -7.44 -17.09
C GLU A 33 28.64 -8.66 -17.12
N ASN A 34 29.05 -9.78 -16.51
CA ASN A 34 28.19 -10.96 -16.37
C ASN A 34 26.90 -10.61 -15.61
N PHE A 35 27.01 -9.82 -14.53
CA PHE A 35 25.84 -9.39 -13.76
C PHE A 35 24.91 -8.49 -14.60
N LYS A 36 25.45 -7.54 -15.37
CA LYS A 36 24.65 -6.72 -16.29
C LYS A 36 23.89 -7.60 -17.27
N GLU A 37 24.57 -8.52 -17.93
CA GLU A 37 23.93 -9.42 -18.87
C GLU A 37 22.84 -10.28 -18.22
N THR A 38 23.09 -10.83 -17.02
CA THR A 38 22.06 -11.64 -16.34
C THR A 38 20.79 -10.88 -16.05
N LEU A 39 20.87 -9.57 -15.77
CA LEU A 39 19.69 -8.74 -15.56
C LEU A 39 19.01 -8.38 -16.88
N VAL A 40 19.80 -8.09 -17.92
CA VAL A 40 19.22 -7.64 -19.19
C VAL A 40 18.58 -8.82 -19.94
N ARG A 41 19.17 -10.03 -19.88
CA ARG A 41 18.58 -11.27 -20.43
C ARG A 41 17.19 -11.58 -19.87
N LYS A 42 16.85 -11.13 -18.66
CA LYS A 42 15.49 -11.30 -18.09
C LYS A 42 14.41 -10.49 -18.81
N VAL A 43 14.81 -9.47 -19.56
CA VAL A 43 13.92 -8.45 -20.10
C VAL A 43 14.07 -8.27 -21.62
N TYR A 44 15.09 -8.87 -22.25
CA TYR A 44 15.26 -8.82 -23.69
C TYR A 44 14.05 -9.38 -24.44
N ARG A 45 13.78 -8.79 -25.61
CA ARG A 45 12.86 -9.37 -26.60
C ARG A 45 13.52 -10.48 -27.42
N HIS A 46 14.79 -10.28 -27.72
CA HIS A 46 15.67 -11.21 -28.42
C HIS A 46 17.12 -11.04 -27.92
N ASP A 47 17.98 -12.02 -28.15
CA ASP A 47 19.31 -12.09 -27.50
C ASP A 47 20.28 -10.93 -27.81
N LEU A 48 20.05 -10.23 -28.91
CA LEU A 48 20.85 -9.10 -29.38
C LEU A 48 20.17 -7.74 -29.19
N ASP A 49 19.10 -7.66 -28.40
CA ASP A 49 18.33 -6.42 -28.20
C ASP A 49 19.00 -5.49 -27.19
N TYR A 50 19.98 -4.67 -27.61
CA TYR A 50 20.59 -3.69 -26.69
C TYR A 50 19.92 -2.30 -26.74
N GLY A 51 19.02 -2.09 -27.71
CA GLY A 51 18.48 -0.77 -28.06
C GLY A 51 17.12 -0.45 -27.45
N SER A 52 16.32 -1.47 -27.12
CA SER A 52 14.97 -1.28 -26.60
C SER A 52 14.95 -0.57 -25.25
N MET A 53 13.78 0.00 -24.92
CA MET A 53 13.60 0.67 -23.62
C MET A 53 13.69 -0.33 -22.45
N GLU A 54 13.23 -1.56 -22.67
CA GLU A 54 13.34 -2.71 -21.75
C GLU A 54 14.79 -3.06 -21.46
N ALA A 55 15.59 -3.28 -22.52
CA ALA A 55 17.00 -3.56 -22.41
C ALA A 55 17.77 -2.44 -21.69
N LYS A 56 17.50 -1.19 -22.06
CA LYS A 56 18.08 -0.02 -21.40
C LYS A 56 17.71 0.05 -19.91
N LEU A 57 16.45 -0.21 -19.55
CA LEU A 57 16.00 -0.24 -18.15
C LEU A 57 16.66 -1.36 -17.35
N GLY A 58 16.83 -2.55 -17.94
CA GLY A 58 17.58 -3.65 -17.35
C GLY A 58 19.04 -3.29 -17.08
N LEU A 59 19.71 -2.70 -18.08
CA LEU A 59 21.11 -2.25 -17.97
C LEU A 59 21.27 -1.15 -16.91
N MET A 60 20.38 -0.16 -16.89
CA MET A 60 20.38 0.90 -15.88
C MET A 60 20.18 0.32 -14.48
N THR A 61 19.28 -0.65 -14.34
CA THR A 61 19.04 -1.32 -13.05
C THR A 61 20.27 -2.10 -12.58
N ALA A 62 20.96 -2.80 -13.47
CA ALA A 62 22.21 -3.46 -13.14
C ALA A 62 23.31 -2.48 -12.69
N ARG A 63 23.47 -1.36 -13.42
CA ARG A 63 24.42 -0.30 -13.05
C ARG A 63 24.07 0.34 -11.71
N ILE A 64 22.79 0.62 -11.44
CA ILE A 64 22.32 1.17 -10.16
C ILE A 64 22.67 0.20 -9.01
N ARG A 65 22.39 -1.10 -9.16
CA ARG A 65 22.73 -2.11 -8.13
C ARG A 65 24.25 -2.18 -7.88
N GLN A 66 25.06 -2.12 -8.95
CA GLN A 66 26.51 -2.08 -8.83
C GLN A 66 27.01 -0.82 -8.11
N LEU A 67 26.54 0.36 -8.53
CA LEU A 67 26.93 1.65 -7.94
C LEU A 67 26.45 1.78 -6.50
N ALA A 68 25.26 1.25 -6.17
CA ALA A 68 24.77 1.21 -4.79
C ALA A 68 25.68 0.37 -3.88
N ARG A 69 26.15 -0.80 -4.34
CA ARG A 69 27.15 -1.59 -3.61
C ARG A 69 28.46 -0.82 -3.41
N LEU A 70 28.95 -0.15 -4.45
CA LEU A 70 30.16 0.68 -4.37
C LEU A 70 30.01 1.85 -3.40
N HIS A 71 28.90 2.57 -3.47
CA HIS A 71 28.58 3.68 -2.57
C HIS A 71 28.48 3.20 -1.10
N GLY A 72 27.95 2.00 -0.87
CA GLY A 72 27.93 1.38 0.47
C GLY A 72 29.34 1.12 1.01
N THR A 73 30.28 0.69 0.15
CA THR A 73 31.68 0.46 0.57
C THR A 73 32.49 1.74 0.71
N VAL A 74 32.25 2.75 -0.15
CA VAL A 74 33.01 4.00 -0.17
C VAL A 74 32.05 5.20 -0.29
N PRO A 75 31.40 5.60 0.82
CA PRO A 75 30.36 6.64 0.78
C PRO A 75 30.90 8.05 0.53
N ARG A 76 32.20 8.27 0.76
CA ARG A 76 32.83 9.59 0.58
C ARG A 76 33.07 9.97 -0.88
N GLN A 77 32.95 9.03 -1.82
CA GLN A 77 33.15 9.30 -3.24
C GLN A 77 31.95 10.05 -3.84
N SER A 78 32.13 11.36 -4.07
CA SER A 78 31.10 12.24 -4.63
C SER A 78 30.69 11.85 -6.07
N VAL A 79 31.64 11.43 -6.90
CA VAL A 79 31.39 11.04 -8.30
C VAL A 79 30.40 9.87 -8.38
N VAL A 80 30.59 8.83 -7.57
CA VAL A 80 29.70 7.66 -7.52
C VAL A 80 28.30 8.07 -7.05
N LYS A 81 28.20 8.95 -6.06
CA LYS A 81 26.92 9.48 -5.55
C LYS A 81 26.16 10.23 -6.64
N VAL A 82 26.83 11.09 -7.41
CA VAL A 82 26.22 11.85 -8.51
C VAL A 82 25.76 10.90 -9.62
N GLN A 83 26.63 10.00 -10.09
CA GLN A 83 26.29 9.03 -11.13
C GLN A 83 25.12 8.12 -10.74
N LEU A 84 25.09 7.66 -9.48
CA LEU A 84 24.00 6.84 -8.95
C LEU A 84 22.67 7.62 -8.98
N LYS A 85 22.67 8.87 -8.49
CA LYS A 85 21.48 9.73 -8.48
C LYS A 85 20.96 9.97 -9.89
N GLU A 86 21.82 10.39 -10.81
CA GLU A 86 21.44 10.64 -12.20
C GLU A 86 20.86 9.40 -12.88
N LEU A 87 21.44 8.21 -12.66
CA LEU A 87 20.91 6.98 -13.23
C LEU A 87 19.54 6.61 -12.66
N ILE A 88 19.34 6.80 -11.35
CA ILE A 88 18.03 6.58 -10.71
C ILE A 88 16.99 7.51 -11.33
N ASP A 89 17.31 8.80 -11.51
CA ASP A 89 16.38 9.79 -12.05
C ASP A 89 16.10 9.57 -13.54
N LYS A 90 17.12 9.23 -14.34
CA LYS A 90 16.96 8.81 -15.73
C LYS A 90 16.06 7.57 -15.83
N ARG A 91 16.24 6.57 -14.96
CA ARG A 91 15.42 5.35 -14.95
C ARG A 91 13.96 5.67 -14.59
N LYS A 92 13.73 6.50 -13.56
CA LYS A 92 12.38 6.96 -13.18
C LYS A 92 11.68 7.68 -14.33
N ARG A 93 12.40 8.53 -15.07
CA ARG A 93 11.89 9.22 -16.26
C ARG A 93 11.48 8.24 -17.36
N PHE A 94 12.29 7.22 -17.67
CA PHE A 94 11.92 6.19 -18.64
C PHE A 94 10.72 5.35 -18.19
N LEU A 95 10.65 4.95 -16.93
CA LEU A 95 9.48 4.25 -16.38
C LEU A 95 8.20 5.09 -16.49
N ARG A 96 8.29 6.41 -16.28
CA ARG A 96 7.17 7.33 -16.47
C ARG A 96 6.71 7.38 -17.93
N TYR A 97 7.64 7.41 -18.89
CA TYR A 97 7.26 7.37 -20.31
C TYR A 97 6.65 6.04 -20.69
N LEU A 98 7.24 4.94 -20.25
CA LEU A 98 6.73 3.61 -20.56
C LEU A 98 5.33 3.41 -19.99
N ARG A 99 5.06 3.85 -18.76
CA ARG A 99 3.73 3.83 -18.15
C ARG A 99 2.67 4.56 -18.98
N ARG A 100 3.06 5.63 -19.69
CA ARG A 100 2.16 6.39 -20.57
C ARG A 100 1.98 5.71 -21.94
N TRP A 101 3.02 5.10 -22.46
CA TRP A 101 3.04 4.52 -23.81
C TRP A 101 2.46 3.11 -23.85
N ASP A 102 2.88 2.22 -22.95
CA ASP A 102 2.45 0.83 -22.90
C ASP A 102 2.47 0.33 -21.45
N TYR A 103 1.27 0.24 -20.87
CA TYR A 103 1.11 -0.14 -19.48
C TYR A 103 1.47 -1.62 -19.21
N ARG A 104 1.19 -2.53 -20.16
CA ARG A 104 1.45 -3.97 -20.00
C ARG A 104 2.96 -4.23 -19.94
N ARG A 105 3.72 -3.58 -20.82
CA ARG A 105 5.19 -3.64 -20.79
C ARG A 105 5.75 -3.04 -19.51
N PHE A 106 5.17 -1.95 -19.03
CA PHE A 106 5.57 -1.33 -17.78
C PHE A 106 5.40 -2.28 -16.58
N GLU A 107 4.24 -2.95 -16.46
CA GLU A 107 3.98 -3.91 -15.38
C GLU A 107 4.92 -5.12 -15.44
N TYR A 108 5.07 -5.72 -16.63
CA TYR A 108 6.02 -6.81 -16.86
C TYR A 108 7.45 -6.45 -16.41
N LEU A 109 7.89 -5.23 -16.72
CA LEU A 109 9.21 -4.74 -16.32
C LEU A 109 9.37 -4.56 -14.82
N LEU A 110 8.32 -4.11 -14.12
CA LEU A 110 8.36 -3.97 -12.67
C LEU A 110 8.50 -5.33 -12.00
N GLU A 111 7.77 -6.33 -12.49
CA GLU A 111 7.83 -7.70 -11.99
C GLU A 111 9.20 -8.34 -12.26
N LYS A 112 9.68 -8.34 -13.51
CA LYS A 112 10.94 -9.01 -13.87
C LYS A 112 12.20 -8.39 -13.24
N LEU A 113 12.18 -7.09 -12.97
CA LEU A 113 13.33 -6.37 -12.39
C LEU A 113 13.19 -6.10 -10.89
N ASP A 114 12.12 -6.57 -10.25
CA ASP A 114 11.78 -6.34 -8.84
C ASP A 114 11.79 -4.84 -8.48
N LEU A 115 11.03 -4.04 -9.22
CA LEU A 115 10.98 -2.58 -9.05
C LEU A 115 9.63 -2.13 -8.50
N VAL A 116 9.66 -1.25 -7.49
CA VAL A 116 8.48 -0.54 -7.01
C VAL A 116 8.46 0.87 -7.60
N TYR A 117 7.43 1.16 -8.41
CA TYR A 117 7.26 2.48 -8.99
C TYR A 117 6.60 3.43 -7.99
N LYS A 118 7.30 4.52 -7.66
CA LYS A 118 6.76 5.64 -6.88
C LYS A 118 6.71 6.88 -7.78
N PRO A 119 5.53 7.45 -8.05
CA PRO A 119 5.43 8.66 -8.86
C PRO A 119 6.09 9.85 -8.15
N TYR A 120 6.55 10.84 -8.94
CA TYR A 120 7.05 12.09 -8.37
C TYR A 120 5.86 12.88 -7.80
N PRO A 121 6.00 13.51 -6.62
CA PRO A 121 4.93 14.36 -6.08
C PRO A 121 4.58 15.47 -7.06
N THR A 122 3.31 15.87 -7.11
CA THR A 122 2.83 16.93 -8.00
C THR A 122 3.47 18.28 -7.67
N HIS A 123 3.66 18.54 -6.38
CA HIS A 123 4.22 19.78 -5.86
C HIS A 123 5.44 19.43 -4.99
N PHE A 124 6.56 20.09 -5.26
CA PHE A 124 7.74 19.99 -4.40
C PHE A 124 7.85 21.27 -3.59
N HIS A 125 7.95 21.14 -2.28
CA HIS A 125 8.28 22.22 -1.37
C HIS A 125 9.36 21.73 -0.40
N TRP A 126 10.18 22.65 0.10
CA TRP A 126 11.12 22.32 1.15
C TRP A 126 10.39 22.02 2.46
N ILE A 127 10.85 21.00 3.17
CA ILE A 127 10.30 20.62 4.47
C ILE A 127 11.06 21.42 5.53
N THR A 128 10.41 22.43 6.11
CA THR A 128 10.98 23.21 7.21
C THR A 128 10.59 22.63 8.57
N ARG A 129 11.37 22.93 9.61
CA ARG A 129 11.05 22.51 11.00
C ARG A 129 9.68 23.03 11.45
N LYS A 130 9.35 24.26 11.08
CA LYS A 130 8.05 24.89 11.41
C LYS A 130 6.90 24.12 10.78
N ASP A 131 7.00 23.79 9.50
CA ASP A 131 5.95 23.07 8.78
C ASP A 131 5.79 21.65 9.31
N SER A 132 6.88 20.94 9.62
CA SER A 132 6.81 19.60 10.19
C SER A 132 6.14 19.60 11.56
N LEU A 133 6.48 20.56 12.42
CA LEU A 133 5.86 20.68 13.75
C LEU A 133 4.37 21.00 13.63
N ARG A 134 4.01 21.97 12.78
CA ARG A 134 2.61 22.31 12.53
C ARG A 134 1.82 21.09 12.08
N LYS A 135 2.33 20.34 11.10
CA LYS A 135 1.68 19.14 10.61
C LYS A 135 1.49 18.06 11.68
N LEU A 136 2.49 17.84 12.54
CA LEU A 136 2.37 16.87 13.65
C LEU A 136 1.33 17.32 14.68
N THR A 137 1.31 18.61 15.02
CA THR A 137 0.31 19.18 15.92
C THR A 137 -1.10 19.08 15.31
N ASP A 138 -1.26 19.36 14.02
CA ASP A 138 -2.55 19.25 13.33
C ASP A 138 -3.07 17.82 13.37
N ILE A 139 -2.23 16.84 13.03
CA ILE A 139 -2.57 15.41 13.11
C ILE A 139 -2.99 15.02 14.54
N HIS A 140 -2.26 15.49 15.55
CA HIS A 140 -2.59 15.19 16.94
C HIS A 140 -3.93 15.80 17.36
N CYS A 141 -4.18 17.05 16.99
CA CYS A 141 -5.44 17.74 17.25
C CYS A 141 -6.62 17.05 16.53
N GLU A 142 -6.42 16.58 15.30
CA GLU A 142 -7.41 15.79 14.56
C GLU A 142 -7.74 14.49 15.28
N GLN A 143 -6.73 13.74 15.74
CA GLN A 143 -6.93 12.51 16.50
C GLN A 143 -7.70 12.75 17.81
N ILE A 144 -7.42 13.85 18.52
CA ILE A 144 -8.18 14.22 19.73
C ILE A 144 -9.63 14.54 19.36
N LYS A 145 -9.88 15.24 18.26
CA LYS A 145 -11.25 15.52 17.80
C LYS A 145 -11.99 14.24 17.45
N GLU A 146 -11.37 13.35 16.68
CA GLU A 146 -11.96 12.07 16.27
C GLU A 146 -12.30 11.19 17.48
N THR A 147 -11.39 11.07 18.44
CA THR A 147 -11.63 10.28 19.67
C THR A 147 -12.79 10.83 20.48
N ARG A 148 -12.85 12.15 20.69
CA ARG A 148 -13.96 12.79 21.41
C ARG A 148 -15.30 12.64 20.68
N LEU A 149 -15.32 12.79 19.36
CA LEU A 149 -16.53 12.61 18.56
C LEU A 149 -17.02 11.16 18.61
N GLU A 150 -16.11 10.19 18.59
CA GLU A 150 -16.42 8.77 18.71
C GLU A 150 -16.96 8.41 20.10
N GLU A 151 -16.36 8.96 21.17
CA GLU A 151 -16.86 8.81 22.53
C GLU A 151 -18.27 9.39 22.68
N TYR A 152 -18.49 10.59 22.17
CA TYR A 152 -19.80 11.24 22.21
C TYR A 152 -20.84 10.46 21.39
N ARG A 153 -20.44 9.96 20.21
CA ARG A 153 -21.29 9.09 19.40
C ARG A 153 -21.72 7.84 20.17
N LYS A 154 -20.79 7.16 20.84
CA LYS A 154 -21.11 5.98 21.68
C LYS A 154 -22.05 6.32 22.84
N GLN A 155 -21.87 7.48 23.46
CA GLN A 155 -22.79 7.96 24.49
C GLN A 155 -24.20 8.14 23.93
N LEU A 156 -24.35 8.85 22.81
CA LEU A 156 -25.65 9.05 22.16
C LEU A 156 -26.27 7.72 21.73
N GLU A 157 -25.47 6.83 21.15
CA GLU A 157 -25.92 5.48 20.80
C GLU A 157 -26.46 4.78 22.06
N SER A 158 -25.74 4.76 23.18
CA SER A 158 -26.24 4.12 24.42
C SER A 158 -27.63 4.63 24.85
N GLN A 159 -27.90 5.93 24.68
CA GLN A 159 -29.14 6.60 25.09
C GLN A 159 -30.33 6.39 24.13
N GLN A 160 -30.10 5.92 22.89
CA GLN A 160 -31.16 5.79 21.87
C GLN A 160 -32.34 4.91 22.30
N LEU A 161 -32.08 3.78 22.97
CA LEU A 161 -33.15 2.86 23.38
C LEU A 161 -34.02 3.47 24.49
N ASP A 162 -33.39 4.09 25.50
CA ASP A 162 -34.10 4.78 26.58
C ASP A 162 -34.91 5.97 26.05
N PHE A 163 -34.35 6.73 25.11
CA PHE A 163 -35.06 7.82 24.45
C PHE A 163 -36.31 7.33 23.70
N LEU A 164 -36.19 6.25 22.92
CA LEU A 164 -37.33 5.66 22.20
C LEU A 164 -38.38 5.09 23.15
N GLU A 165 -37.97 4.45 24.23
CA GLU A 165 -38.88 3.95 25.26
C GLU A 165 -39.67 5.09 25.92
N LYS A 166 -38.98 6.16 26.33
CA LYS A 166 -39.61 7.37 26.87
C LYS A 166 -40.56 8.00 25.86
N LYS A 167 -40.14 8.10 24.59
CA LYS A 167 -40.95 8.62 23.49
C LYS A 167 -42.23 7.81 23.28
N LEU A 168 -42.17 6.47 23.39
CA LEU A 168 -43.35 5.63 23.31
C LEU A 168 -44.32 5.89 24.46
N LYS A 169 -43.81 5.92 25.69
CA LYS A 169 -44.61 6.20 26.88
C LYS A 169 -45.29 7.57 26.80
N THR A 170 -44.57 8.60 26.34
CA THR A 170 -45.14 9.95 26.22
C THR A 170 -46.19 10.04 25.11
N LEU A 171 -45.96 9.43 23.94
CA LEU A 171 -46.96 9.41 22.86
C LEU A 171 -48.24 8.66 23.26
N GLU A 172 -48.10 7.53 23.96
CA GLU A 172 -49.24 6.77 24.48
C GLU A 172 -50.01 7.55 25.54
N PHE A 173 -49.31 8.23 26.45
CA PHE A 173 -49.91 9.08 27.46
C PHE A 173 -50.69 10.25 26.83
N ILE A 174 -50.06 11.04 25.95
CA ILE A 174 -50.71 12.17 25.28
C ILE A 174 -51.99 11.71 24.56
N ARG A 175 -51.93 10.58 23.86
CA ARG A 175 -53.09 10.06 23.13
C ARG A 175 -54.23 9.66 24.07
N LYS A 176 -53.95 9.05 25.22
CA LYS A 176 -54.96 8.71 26.24
C LYS A 176 -55.63 9.97 26.78
N GLU A 177 -54.83 10.94 27.23
CA GLU A 177 -55.31 12.22 27.75
C GLU A 177 -56.19 12.98 26.74
N GLN A 178 -55.77 13.05 25.47
CA GLN A 178 -56.58 13.67 24.41
C GLN A 178 -57.94 12.98 24.22
N THR A 179 -57.97 11.66 24.35
CA THR A 179 -59.19 10.86 24.21
C THR A 179 -60.13 11.08 25.41
N GLU A 180 -59.57 11.13 26.62
CA GLU A 180 -60.30 11.36 27.87
C GLU A 180 -60.90 12.77 27.94
N CYS A 181 -60.12 13.78 27.53
CA CYS A 181 -60.56 15.18 27.46
C CYS A 181 -61.45 15.50 26.25
N GLN A 182 -61.75 14.52 25.38
CA GLN A 182 -62.57 14.68 24.16
C GLN A 182 -62.06 15.77 23.19
N VAL A 183 -60.76 15.99 23.16
CA VAL A 183 -60.07 16.93 22.25
C VAL A 183 -59.72 16.18 20.95
N PRO A 184 -59.70 16.84 19.77
CA PRO A 184 -59.24 16.20 18.54
C PRO A 184 -57.86 15.55 18.71
N VAL A 185 -57.79 14.25 18.41
CA VAL A 185 -56.58 13.44 18.58
C VAL A 185 -55.51 13.85 17.56
N THR A 186 -54.39 14.35 18.05
CA THR A 186 -53.26 14.78 17.21
C THR A 186 -52.29 13.64 16.93
N VAL A 187 -52.05 12.78 17.92
CA VAL A 187 -51.08 11.68 17.82
C VAL A 187 -51.74 10.48 17.13
N THR A 188 -51.31 10.13 15.92
CA THR A 188 -51.88 9.01 15.16
C THR A 188 -51.43 7.64 15.71
N LYS A 189 -52.22 6.57 15.47
CA LYS A 189 -51.81 5.20 15.87
C LYS A 189 -50.61 4.73 15.07
N GLU A 190 -50.51 5.16 13.82
CA GLU A 190 -49.42 4.84 12.89
C GLU A 190 -48.09 5.38 13.38
N GLU A 191 -48.06 6.61 13.91
CA GLU A 191 -46.86 7.20 14.53
C GLU A 191 -46.35 6.36 15.71
N ILE A 192 -47.24 5.93 16.60
CA ILE A 192 -46.88 5.07 17.74
C ILE A 192 -46.31 3.74 17.24
N GLN A 193 -46.95 3.12 16.23
CA GLN A 193 -46.46 1.89 15.63
C GLN A 193 -45.10 2.06 14.94
N ALA A 194 -44.87 3.19 14.26
CA ALA A 194 -43.59 3.50 13.61
C ALA A 194 -42.46 3.61 14.64
N VAL A 195 -42.69 4.31 15.76
CA VAL A 195 -41.70 4.41 16.85
C VAL A 195 -41.47 3.04 17.52
N ARG A 196 -42.51 2.21 17.69
CA ARG A 196 -42.37 0.84 18.21
C ARG A 196 -41.50 -0.01 17.29
N LYS A 197 -41.76 0.02 15.97
CA LYS A 197 -40.93 -0.67 14.97
C LYS A 197 -39.47 -0.22 15.04
N GLN A 198 -39.19 1.07 15.13
CA GLN A 198 -37.83 1.60 15.28
C GLN A 198 -37.12 1.08 16.54
N TYR A 199 -37.83 1.02 17.67
CA TYR A 199 -37.30 0.48 18.92
C TYR A 199 -36.94 -1.01 18.78
N ASP A 200 -37.86 -1.81 18.23
CA ASP A 200 -37.67 -3.25 18.04
C ASP A 200 -36.53 -3.55 17.07
N GLU A 201 -36.47 -2.84 15.93
CA GLU A 201 -35.38 -2.97 14.96
C GLU A 201 -34.02 -2.64 15.58
N LEU A 202 -33.90 -1.56 16.35
CA LEU A 202 -32.64 -1.20 17.02
C LEU A 202 -32.26 -2.23 18.09
N LYS A 203 -33.23 -2.77 18.82
CA LYS A 203 -33.01 -3.84 19.81
C LYS A 203 -32.54 -5.13 19.15
N GLN A 204 -33.15 -5.52 18.03
CA GLN A 204 -32.74 -6.67 17.22
C GLN A 204 -31.33 -6.48 16.65
N LYS A 205 -31.01 -5.30 16.11
CA LYS A 205 -29.65 -5.00 15.61
C LYS A 205 -28.61 -5.12 16.72
N ARG A 206 -28.88 -4.63 17.92
CA ARG A 206 -27.95 -4.73 19.06
C ARG A 206 -27.75 -6.15 19.57
N THR A 207 -28.83 -6.93 19.65
CA THR A 207 -28.76 -8.34 20.06
C THR A 207 -27.97 -9.17 19.05
N ALA A 208 -28.27 -9.04 17.76
CA ALA A 208 -27.51 -9.68 16.68
C ALA A 208 -26.02 -9.30 16.70
N LEU A 209 -25.70 -8.01 16.92
CA LEU A 209 -24.31 -7.55 17.00
C LEU A 209 -23.60 -8.15 18.22
N ALA A 210 -24.25 -8.18 19.38
CA ALA A 210 -23.72 -8.80 20.59
C ALA A 210 -23.48 -10.32 20.43
N GLU A 211 -24.40 -11.03 19.76
CA GLU A 211 -24.27 -12.45 19.42
C GLU A 211 -23.10 -12.69 18.46
N SER A 212 -22.96 -11.88 17.41
CA SER A 212 -21.83 -11.98 16.47
C SER A 212 -20.48 -11.78 17.17
N LEU A 213 -20.40 -10.86 18.14
CA LEU A 213 -19.19 -10.63 18.95
C LEU A 213 -18.88 -11.83 19.87
N LYS A 214 -19.90 -12.48 20.43
CA LYS A 214 -19.73 -13.70 21.23
C LYS A 214 -19.23 -14.86 20.36
N GLN A 215 -19.83 -15.06 19.19
CA GLN A 215 -19.41 -16.10 18.24
C GLN A 215 -17.94 -15.92 17.80
N ARG A 216 -17.51 -14.69 17.49
CA ARG A 216 -16.11 -14.38 17.16
C ARG A 216 -15.13 -14.66 18.29
N LYS A 217 -15.52 -14.45 19.55
CA LYS A 217 -14.68 -14.77 20.72
C LYS A 217 -14.55 -16.27 20.95
N ASN A 218 -15.62 -17.03 20.68
CA ASN A 218 -15.63 -18.48 20.81
C ASN A 218 -14.89 -19.17 19.66
N HIS A 219 -14.90 -18.56 18.47
CA HIS A 219 -14.09 -18.96 17.32
C HIS A 219 -12.69 -18.34 17.38
N LYS A 220 -11.93 -18.62 18.46
CA LYS A 220 -10.48 -18.44 18.43
C LYS A 220 -9.91 -19.54 17.52
N PRO A 221 -9.15 -19.21 16.45
CA PRO A 221 -8.49 -20.24 15.65
C PRO A 221 -7.55 -21.03 16.57
N GLN A 222 -7.72 -22.36 16.61
CA GLN A 222 -6.66 -23.23 17.10
C GLN A 222 -5.46 -22.97 16.19
N CYS A 223 -4.34 -22.56 16.79
CA CYS A 223 -3.07 -22.36 16.10
C CYS A 223 -2.65 -23.61 15.32
#